data_AF-A0A4U3B393-F1
#
_entry.id   AF-A0A4U3B393-F1
#
_cell.length_a   1.000
_cell.length_b   1.000
_cell.length_c   1.000
_cell.angle_alpha   90.00
_cell.angle_beta   90.00
_cell.angle_gamma   90.00
#
_symmetry.space_group_name_H-M   'P 1'
#
loop_
_entity.id
_entity.type
_entity.pdbx_description
1 polymer ?
#
loop_
_entity_poly.entity_id
_entity_poly.type
_entity_poly.pdbx_seq_one_letter_code
_entity_poly.pdbx_strand_id
1 'polypeptide(L)'
;EKLLQKELPNLQDGPAPVVCHMTDGASTGEDPELIVRRIMNMSVPDGNVLIENIFISDEIMQEQITNIKKWEGVMPNTEITDEYGAKLQRLSSPIPQSYREMMTEHGFHIADGAVMMFPGTNADLVSLGFQMSAATPVR
;
A
#
# COMPACT_ATOMS: atom_id res chain seq x y z
N GLU A 1 -11.58 3.02 -10.34
CA GLU A 1 -12.97 2.68 -9.90
C GLU A 1 -13.76 1.91 -10.96
N LYS A 2 -14.11 2.50 -12.11
CA LYS A 2 -14.97 1.84 -13.14
C LYS A 2 -14.48 0.45 -13.58
N LEU A 3 -13.16 0.28 -13.75
CA LEU A 3 -12.58 -1.03 -14.09
C LEU A 3 -12.83 -2.07 -12.98
N LEU A 4 -12.63 -1.71 -11.72
CA LEU A 4 -12.90 -2.61 -10.59
C LEU A 4 -14.38 -2.96 -10.51
N GLN A 5 -15.29 -1.99 -10.67
CA GLN A 5 -16.74 -2.25 -10.69
C GLN A 5 -17.14 -3.26 -11.78
N LYS A 6 -16.44 -3.23 -12.92
CA LYS A 6 -16.68 -4.16 -14.03
C LYS A 6 -16.11 -5.56 -13.77
N GLU A 7 -14.91 -5.64 -13.19
CA GLU A 7 -14.16 -6.91 -13.09
C GLU A 7 -14.31 -7.63 -11.75
N LEU A 8 -14.67 -6.95 -10.66
CA LEU A 8 -14.85 -7.57 -9.33
C LEU A 8 -15.79 -8.79 -9.34
N PRO A 9 -16.91 -8.82 -10.07
CA PRO A 9 -17.75 -10.02 -10.17
C PRO A 9 -17.03 -11.25 -10.74
N ASN A 10 -15.93 -11.07 -11.47
CA ASN A 10 -15.12 -12.15 -12.05
C ASN A 10 -13.98 -12.60 -11.12
N LEU A 11 -13.80 -11.93 -9.96
CA LEU A 11 -12.70 -12.18 -9.02
C LEU A 11 -13.19 -12.79 -7.69
N GLN A 12 -14.40 -13.34 -7.67
CA GLN A 12 -15.04 -13.82 -6.43
C GLN A 12 -14.33 -15.02 -5.79
N ASP A 13 -13.60 -15.82 -6.59
CA ASP A 13 -12.85 -16.98 -6.12
C ASP A 13 -11.34 -16.68 -5.97
N GLY A 14 -10.94 -15.40 -6.05
CA GLY A 14 -9.56 -14.95 -5.99
C GLY A 14 -9.27 -14.05 -4.79
N PRO A 15 -7.99 -13.70 -4.57
CA PRO A 15 -7.61 -12.78 -3.53
C PRO A 15 -8.16 -11.37 -3.81
N ALA A 16 -8.28 -10.57 -2.77
CA ALA A 16 -8.71 -9.18 -2.92
C ALA A 16 -7.76 -8.41 -3.86
N PRO A 17 -8.29 -7.66 -4.86
CA PRO A 17 -7.45 -6.90 -5.77
C PRO A 17 -6.61 -5.85 -5.05
N VAL A 18 -5.39 -5.63 -5.53
CA VAL A 18 -4.52 -4.53 -5.10
C VAL A 18 -4.48 -3.46 -6.20
N VAL A 19 -4.74 -2.21 -5.84
CA VAL A 19 -4.49 -1.04 -6.68
C VAL A 19 -3.16 -0.44 -6.25
N CYS A 20 -2.13 -0.65 -7.07
CA CYS A 20 -0.84 0.02 -6.91
C CYS A 20 -0.86 1.37 -7.62
N HIS A 21 -0.71 2.44 -6.84
CA HIS A 21 -0.49 3.79 -7.32
C HIS A 21 0.97 4.17 -7.10
N MET A 22 1.68 4.51 -8.18
CA MET A 22 3.07 4.92 -8.13
C MET A 22 3.20 6.36 -8.62
N THR A 23 3.94 7.18 -7.89
CA THR A 23 3.98 8.65 -8.08
C THR A 23 5.30 9.24 -7.61
N ASP A 24 5.77 10.29 -8.29
CA ASP A 24 6.98 11.06 -7.95
C ASP A 24 6.67 12.43 -7.32
N GLY A 25 5.39 12.79 -7.16
CA GLY A 25 5.03 14.11 -6.61
C GLY A 25 3.53 14.40 -6.59
N ALA A 26 3.20 15.57 -6.03
CA ALA A 26 1.82 15.98 -5.78
C ALA A 26 1.01 16.16 -7.07
N SER A 27 -0.19 15.59 -7.10
CA SER A 27 -1.19 15.85 -8.14
C SER A 27 -1.66 17.30 -8.08
N THR A 28 -1.78 17.95 -9.24
CA THR A 28 -2.41 19.27 -9.40
C THR A 28 -3.90 19.20 -9.73
N GLY A 29 -4.45 17.98 -9.81
CA GLY A 29 -5.83 17.72 -10.18
C GLY A 29 -6.81 17.75 -8.99
N GLU A 30 -8.03 17.28 -9.24
CA GLU A 30 -9.05 17.11 -8.21
C GLU A 30 -8.61 16.10 -7.13
N ASP A 31 -9.11 16.28 -5.91
CA ASP A 31 -8.79 15.40 -4.78
C ASP A 31 -9.34 13.98 -5.01
N PRO A 32 -8.47 12.94 -5.09
CA PRO A 32 -8.91 11.58 -5.33
C PRO A 32 -9.53 10.90 -4.10
N GLU A 33 -9.50 11.52 -2.91
CA GLU A 33 -9.88 10.87 -1.64
C GLU A 33 -11.24 10.18 -1.71
N LEU A 34 -12.28 10.85 -2.24
CA LEU A 34 -13.61 10.24 -2.33
C LEU A 34 -13.64 9.00 -3.23
N ILE A 35 -12.87 9.00 -4.32
CA ILE A 35 -12.78 7.85 -5.24
C ILE A 35 -12.02 6.71 -4.57
N VAL A 36 -10.90 7.01 -3.92
CA VAL A 36 -10.06 6.02 -3.24
C VAL A 36 -10.84 5.36 -2.10
N ARG A 37 -11.57 6.14 -1.27
CA ARG A 37 -12.42 5.60 -0.20
C ARG A 37 -13.50 4.66 -0.73
N ARG A 38 -14.12 4.98 -1.88
CA ARG A 38 -15.09 4.06 -2.52
C ARG A 38 -14.42 2.79 -3.00
N ILE A 39 -13.23 2.87 -3.57
CA ILE A 39 -12.45 1.70 -3.99
C ILE A 39 -12.11 0.82 -2.79
N MET A 40 -11.60 1.38 -1.69
CA MET A 40 -11.27 0.65 -0.46
C MET A 40 -12.48 -0.04 0.19
N ASN A 41 -13.70 0.42 -0.10
CA ASN A 41 -14.94 -0.20 0.37
C ASN A 41 -15.50 -1.25 -0.59
N MET A 42 -14.87 -1.46 -1.76
CA MET A 42 -15.20 -2.58 -2.63
C MET A 42 -14.56 -3.85 -2.10
N SER A 43 -15.19 -5.00 -2.30
CA SER A 43 -14.71 -6.26 -1.74
C SER A 43 -15.02 -7.46 -2.63
N VAL A 44 -14.27 -8.52 -2.38
CA VAL A 44 -14.54 -9.91 -2.76
C VAL A 44 -14.62 -10.74 -1.47
N PRO A 45 -15.00 -12.04 -1.50
CA PRO A 45 -15.05 -12.86 -0.28
C PRO A 45 -13.76 -12.90 0.53
N ASP A 46 -12.58 -12.82 -0.11
CA ASP A 46 -11.27 -12.78 0.55
C ASP A 46 -11.05 -11.47 1.35
N GLY A 47 -11.63 -10.35 0.91
CA GLY A 47 -11.46 -9.07 1.60
C GLY A 47 -11.75 -7.85 0.73
N ASN A 48 -11.40 -6.68 1.26
CA ASN A 48 -11.56 -5.41 0.57
C ASN A 48 -10.43 -5.18 -0.44
N VAL A 49 -10.73 -4.45 -1.52
CA VAL A 49 -9.72 -3.97 -2.46
C VAL A 49 -8.70 -3.12 -1.69
N LEU A 50 -7.43 -3.44 -1.87
CA LEU A 50 -6.32 -2.80 -1.19
C LEU A 50 -5.77 -1.65 -2.05
N ILE A 51 -5.35 -0.59 -1.39
CA ILE A 51 -4.67 0.55 -2.01
C ILE A 51 -3.23 0.57 -1.50
N GLU A 52 -2.30 0.45 -2.45
CA GLU A 52 -0.87 0.57 -2.23
C GLU A 52 -0.37 1.87 -2.87
N ASN A 53 0.39 2.66 -2.12
CA ASN A 53 1.05 3.86 -2.64
C ASN A 53 2.57 3.67 -2.62
N ILE A 54 3.19 3.78 -3.79
CA ILE A 54 4.65 3.80 -3.94
C ILE A 54 5.07 5.22 -4.31
N PHE A 55 5.84 5.88 -3.44
CA PHE A 55 6.26 7.27 -3.64
C PHE A 55 7.74 7.35 -4.01
N ILE A 56 8.06 7.93 -5.15
CA ILE A 56 9.43 8.04 -5.67
C ILE A 56 10.02 9.38 -5.19
N SER A 57 10.22 9.50 -3.88
CA SER A 57 10.91 10.64 -3.26
C SER A 57 11.40 10.27 -1.86
N ASP A 58 12.62 10.67 -1.51
CA ASP A 58 13.16 10.48 -0.16
C ASP A 58 12.78 11.62 0.80
N GLU A 59 12.13 12.67 0.30
CA GLU A 59 11.89 13.92 1.05
C GLU A 59 10.56 13.91 1.84
N ILE A 60 9.73 12.88 1.63
CA ILE A 60 8.40 12.76 2.24
C ILE A 60 8.48 12.29 3.70
N MET A 61 9.48 11.47 4.03
CA MET A 61 9.65 10.98 5.40
C MET A 61 10.62 11.86 6.18
N GLN A 62 10.28 12.14 7.44
CA GLN A 62 11.13 12.92 8.34
C GLN A 62 12.42 12.18 8.70
N GLU A 63 12.35 10.85 8.80
CA GLU A 63 13.49 9.98 9.10
C GLU A 63 13.89 9.18 7.85
N GLN A 64 15.20 9.14 7.59
CA GLN A 64 15.74 8.31 6.51
C GLN A 64 15.76 6.83 6.90
N ILE A 65 15.36 5.98 5.97
CA ILE A 65 15.43 4.52 6.14
C ILE A 65 16.88 4.07 5.97
N THR A 66 17.58 3.90 7.09
CA THR A 66 18.99 3.47 7.10
C THR A 66 19.17 1.97 6.99
N ASN A 67 18.17 1.18 7.41
CA ASN A 67 18.19 -0.27 7.30
C ASN A 67 16.79 -0.82 7.05
N ILE A 68 16.55 -1.21 5.80
CA ILE A 68 15.26 -1.71 5.32
C ILE A 68 14.81 -2.98 6.05
N LYS A 69 15.74 -3.87 6.41
CA LYS A 69 15.41 -5.10 7.12
C LYS A 69 14.93 -4.84 8.55
N LYS A 70 15.26 -3.69 9.13
CA LYS A 70 14.80 -3.24 10.45
C LYS A 70 13.69 -2.20 10.39
N TRP A 71 13.29 -1.77 9.19
CA TRP A 71 12.29 -0.74 9.02
C TRP A 71 10.90 -1.30 9.29
N GLU A 72 10.14 -0.58 10.13
CA GLU A 72 8.83 -1.02 10.62
C GLU A 72 7.67 -0.71 9.66
N GLY A 73 7.94 0.00 8.57
CA GLY A 73 6.91 0.48 7.66
C GLY A 73 6.41 1.88 8.04
N VAL A 74 5.50 2.41 7.22
CA VAL A 74 4.77 3.65 7.53
C VAL A 74 3.58 3.30 8.42
N MET A 75 3.46 3.93 9.58
CA MET A 75 2.31 3.79 10.47
C MET A 75 1.27 4.87 10.15
N PRO A 76 -0.01 4.70 10.53
CA PRO A 76 -1.04 5.74 10.33
C PRO A 76 -0.74 7.08 11.00
N ASN A 77 0.15 7.08 12.00
CA ASN A 77 0.59 8.24 12.78
C ASN A 77 2.08 8.57 12.59
N THR A 78 2.78 7.94 11.63
CA THR A 78 4.15 8.35 11.29
C THR A 78 4.15 9.82 10.87
N GLU A 79 5.10 10.60 11.37
CA GLU A 79 5.27 12.00 10.97
C GLU A 79 5.72 12.07 9.50
N ILE A 80 4.91 12.73 8.68
CA ILE A 80 5.16 12.96 7.26
C ILE A 80 5.40 14.46 7.05
N THR A 81 6.45 14.80 6.30
CA THR A 81 6.97 16.18 6.20
C THR A 81 6.06 17.12 5.42
N ASP A 82 5.26 16.58 4.51
CA ASP A 82 4.38 17.36 3.63
C ASP A 82 2.93 16.84 3.60
N GLU A 83 2.02 17.69 3.16
CA GLU A 83 0.58 17.38 3.09
C GLU A 83 0.27 16.26 2.08
N TYR A 84 1.08 16.14 1.02
CA TYR A 84 0.87 15.17 -0.04
C TYR A 84 1.16 13.75 0.44
N GLY A 85 2.31 13.53 1.06
CA GLY A 85 2.66 12.28 1.71
C GLY A 85 1.69 11.93 2.83
N ALA A 86 1.27 12.91 3.64
CA ALA A 86 0.26 12.67 4.67
C ALA A 86 -1.07 12.22 4.05
N LYS A 87 -1.41 12.72 2.87
CA LYS A 87 -2.57 12.26 2.10
C LYS A 87 -2.36 10.83 1.60
N LEU A 88 -1.21 10.49 1.02
CA LEU A 88 -0.89 9.12 0.60
C LEU A 88 -0.99 8.13 1.78
N GLN A 89 -0.43 8.49 2.95
CA GLN A 89 -0.53 7.70 4.17
C GLN A 89 -1.98 7.41 4.57
N ARG A 90 -2.85 8.43 4.56
CA ARG A 90 -4.30 8.28 4.86
C ARG A 90 -5.08 7.49 3.82
N LEU A 91 -4.56 7.42 2.59
CA LEU A 91 -5.18 6.76 1.44
C LEU A 91 -4.59 5.37 1.15
N SER A 92 -3.55 4.96 1.88
CA SER A 92 -3.03 3.60 1.85
C SER A 92 -3.85 2.67 2.75
N SER A 93 -4.02 1.43 2.30
CA SER A 93 -4.67 0.39 3.10
C SER A 93 -3.75 -0.12 4.20
N PRO A 94 -4.27 -0.61 5.34
CA PRO A 94 -3.47 -1.37 6.30
C PRO A 94 -2.86 -2.60 5.61
N ILE A 95 -1.62 -2.95 5.96
CA ILE A 95 -0.98 -4.16 5.46
C ILE A 95 -1.73 -5.37 6.05
N PRO A 96 -2.28 -6.28 5.22
CA PRO A 96 -2.92 -7.49 5.71
C PRO A 96 -1.97 -8.35 6.56
N GLN A 97 -2.50 -8.99 7.60
CA GLN A 97 -1.72 -9.88 8.49
C GLN A 97 -0.91 -10.93 7.70
N SER A 98 -1.54 -11.56 6.69
CA SER A 98 -0.89 -12.57 5.84
C SER A 98 0.30 -12.01 5.07
N TYR A 99 0.23 -10.75 4.62
CA TYR A 99 1.32 -10.10 3.91
C TYR A 99 2.47 -9.84 4.89
N ARG A 100 2.16 -9.33 6.08
CA ARG A 100 3.15 -9.07 7.14
C ARG A 100 3.90 -10.33 7.57
N GLU A 101 3.18 -11.44 7.73
CA GLU A 101 3.77 -12.74 8.06
C GLU A 101 4.80 -13.16 7.01
N MET A 102 4.42 -13.10 5.73
CA MET A 102 5.37 -13.40 4.67
C MET A 102 6.52 -12.38 4.61
N MET A 103 6.28 -11.09 4.88
CA MET A 103 7.35 -10.07 4.89
C MET A 103 8.39 -10.40 5.97
N THR A 104 7.90 -10.90 7.11
CA THR A 104 8.73 -11.38 8.22
C THR A 104 9.56 -12.60 7.82
N GLU A 105 8.96 -13.57 7.12
CA GLU A 105 9.68 -14.74 6.59
C GLU A 105 10.81 -14.35 5.60
N HIS A 106 10.62 -13.27 4.85
CA HIS A 106 11.64 -12.71 3.95
C HIS A 106 12.62 -11.74 4.65
N GLY A 107 12.57 -11.67 5.99
CA GLY A 107 13.51 -10.93 6.84
C GLY A 107 13.22 -9.44 7.01
N PHE A 108 12.04 -8.96 6.62
CA PHE A 108 11.60 -7.59 6.88
C PHE A 108 10.83 -7.51 8.19
N HIS A 109 11.05 -6.48 8.99
CA HIS A 109 10.41 -6.32 10.29
C HIS A 109 9.29 -5.28 10.24
N ILE A 110 8.21 -5.59 9.52
CA ILE A 110 7.06 -4.67 9.40
C ILE A 110 6.19 -4.74 10.67
N ALA A 111 5.89 -3.58 11.26
CA ALA A 111 5.07 -3.48 12.46
C ALA A 111 3.58 -3.77 12.17
N ASP A 112 2.86 -4.25 13.19
CA ASP A 112 1.42 -4.39 13.10
C ASP A 112 0.75 -3.01 12.99
N GLY A 113 -0.21 -2.89 12.07
CA GLY A 113 -0.88 -1.63 11.77
C GLY A 113 -0.16 -0.74 10.75
N ALA A 114 1.02 -1.13 10.25
CA ALA A 114 1.66 -0.43 9.13
C ALA A 114 0.74 -0.40 7.89
N VAL A 115 0.84 0.67 7.10
CA VAL A 115 0.05 0.89 5.88
C VAL A 115 0.86 0.53 4.63
N MET A 116 0.17 0.18 3.55
CA MET A 116 0.71 -0.10 2.22
C MET A 116 1.18 1.21 1.56
N MET A 117 2.21 1.82 2.15
CA MET A 117 2.90 2.99 1.64
C MET A 117 4.40 2.70 1.66
N PHE A 118 5.01 2.64 0.49
CA PHE A 118 6.41 2.23 0.32
C PHE A 118 7.23 3.29 -0.41
N PRO A 119 8.49 3.55 -0.01
CA PRO A 119 9.39 4.40 -0.78
C PRO A 119 9.82 3.68 -2.06
N GLY A 120 9.61 4.36 -3.19
CA GLY A 120 9.99 3.93 -4.53
C GLY A 120 11.47 4.10 -4.85
N THR A 121 12.23 4.76 -3.97
CA THR A 121 13.67 4.99 -4.11
C THR A 121 14.51 3.75 -3.82
N ASN A 122 13.91 2.70 -3.27
CA ASN A 122 14.56 1.43 -3.01
C ASN A 122 13.89 0.26 -3.73
N ALA A 123 14.65 -0.43 -4.60
CA ALA A 123 14.14 -1.54 -5.40
C ALA A 123 13.62 -2.73 -4.56
N ASP A 124 14.20 -3.00 -3.39
CA ASP A 124 13.73 -4.07 -2.51
C ASP A 124 12.36 -3.74 -1.91
N LEU A 125 12.12 -2.47 -1.56
CA LEU A 125 10.82 -2.01 -1.02
C LEU A 125 9.74 -1.96 -2.10
N VAL A 126 10.09 -1.55 -3.32
CA VAL A 126 9.20 -1.65 -4.48
C VAL A 126 8.86 -3.11 -4.75
N SER A 127 9.87 -3.97 -4.77
CA SER A 127 9.71 -5.42 -4.97
C SER A 127 8.84 -6.03 -3.88
N LEU A 128 8.97 -5.58 -2.63
CA LEU A 128 8.13 -6.02 -1.51
C LEU A 128 6.64 -5.73 -1.79
N GLY A 129 6.29 -4.52 -2.21
CA GLY A 129 4.90 -4.18 -2.52
C GLY A 129 4.26 -5.09 -3.59
N PHE A 130 5.01 -5.36 -4.67
CA PHE A 130 4.53 -6.21 -5.75
C PHE A 130 4.56 -7.71 -5.44
N GLN A 131 5.61 -8.23 -4.82
CA GLN A 131 5.78 -9.67 -4.58
C GLN A 131 4.76 -10.21 -3.59
N MET A 132 4.42 -9.44 -2.56
CA MET A 132 3.49 -9.89 -1.53
C MET A 132 2.06 -9.94 -2.04
N SER A 133 1.70 -9.00 -2.90
CA SER A 133 0.42 -8.99 -3.61
C SER A 133 0.22 -10.26 -4.46
N ALA A 134 1.30 -10.80 -5.04
CA ALA A 134 1.25 -11.99 -5.89
C ALA A 134 1.34 -13.34 -5.13
N ALA A 135 1.76 -13.31 -3.86
CA ALA A 135 2.02 -14.52 -3.07
C ALA A 135 0.85 -14.92 -2.15
N THR A 136 -0.28 -14.22 -2.22
CA THR A 136 -1.50 -14.53 -1.46
C THR A 136 -2.01 -15.93 -1.80
N PRO A 137 -1.99 -16.91 -0.87
CA PRO A 137 -2.58 -18.22 -1.12
C PRO A 137 -4.09 -18.08 -1.26
N VAL A 138 -4.66 -18.55 -2.36
CA VAL A 138 -6.12 -18.70 -2.49
C VAL A 138 -6.54 -19.80 -1.52
N ARG A 139 -7.38 -19.48 -0.53
CA ARG A 139 -7.95 -20.46 0.39
C ARG A 139 -9.18 -21.13 -0.19
#